data_AF-A0A4R9GFZ9-F1
#
_entry.id   AF-A0A4R9GFZ9-F1
#
_cell.length_a   1.000
_cell.length_b   1.000
_cell.length_c   1.000
_cell.angle_alpha   90.00
_cell.angle_beta   90.00
_cell.angle_gamma   90.00
#
_symmetry.space_group_name_H-M   'P 1'
#
loop_
_entity.id
_entity.type
_entity.pdbx_description
1 polymer ?
#
loop_
_entity_poly.entity_id
_entity_poly.type
_entity_poly.pdbx_seq_one_letter_code
_entity_poly.pdbx_strand_id
1 'polypeptide(L)'
;MALSQLKQKIRFKDCGFQRRYESRYYWFPEESPPSCLIEVSQRDSYHDMSLYMLINLSNMKIIDIDVEEDRVPYETCPNAIKTYSYLIGEEMSYGKIMRKFPEDRTAGCLHINELLQNAAQSFSSAYAFFLKERNFPPELDEYRMYAGTLDAKSRREIGRHWWMKDKGVRNSCHSFSSQHETPELKEQVKPLDSITAMMVKEFRGSRKDRESP
;
A
#
# COMPACT_ATOMS: atom_id res chain seq x y z
N MET A 1 7.57 23.23 -30.70
CA MET A 1 8.53 23.12 -29.58
C MET A 1 8.59 21.68 -29.11
N ALA A 2 9.77 21.12 -28.88
CA ALA A 2 9.92 19.75 -28.37
C ALA A 2 9.58 19.68 -26.87
N LEU A 3 9.05 18.55 -26.41
CA LEU A 3 8.71 18.33 -24.99
C LEU A 3 9.91 18.54 -24.05
N SER A 4 11.13 18.20 -24.49
CA SER A 4 12.37 18.43 -23.74
C SER A 4 12.63 19.91 -23.44
N GLN A 5 12.30 20.79 -24.39
CA GLN A 5 12.43 22.23 -24.25
C GLN A 5 11.38 22.78 -23.28
N LEU A 6 10.14 22.26 -23.33
CA LEU A 6 9.09 22.62 -22.37
C LEU A 6 9.43 22.19 -20.94
N LYS A 7 10.02 20.99 -20.75
CA LYS A 7 10.49 20.51 -19.44
C LYS A 7 11.51 21.45 -18.79
N GLN A 8 12.40 22.05 -19.58
CA GLN A 8 13.36 23.03 -19.06
C GLN A 8 12.68 24.34 -18.70
N LYS A 9 11.72 24.79 -19.52
CA LYS A 9 10.99 26.04 -19.27
C LYS A 9 10.15 26.01 -17.99
N ILE A 10 9.58 24.87 -17.62
CA ILE A 10 8.75 24.77 -16.41
C ILE A 10 9.54 24.71 -15.09
N ARG A 11 10.87 24.49 -15.13
CA ARG A 11 11.70 24.43 -13.90
C ARG A 11 11.68 25.72 -13.08
N PHE A 12 11.44 26.84 -13.75
CA PHE A 12 11.45 28.18 -13.16
C PHE A 12 10.09 28.87 -13.26
N LYS A 13 9.02 28.10 -13.48
CA LYS A 13 7.67 28.64 -13.63
C LYS A 13 6.82 28.21 -12.44
N ASP A 14 6.10 29.17 -11.86
CA ASP A 14 5.12 28.86 -10.82
C ASP A 14 4.03 27.94 -11.35
N CYS A 15 3.74 26.90 -10.57
CA CYS A 15 2.66 25.97 -10.88
C CYS A 15 1.35 26.55 -10.35
N GLY A 16 0.36 26.75 -11.24
CA GLY A 16 -0.94 27.30 -10.82
C GLY A 16 -1.76 26.36 -9.92
N PHE A 17 -1.45 25.06 -9.94
CA PHE A 17 -2.09 24.07 -9.08
C PHE A 17 -1.12 22.91 -8.80
N GLN A 18 -0.84 22.68 -7.52
CA GLN A 18 -0.05 21.55 -7.06
C GLN A 18 -0.85 20.77 -6.02
N ARG A 19 -0.92 19.45 -6.20
CA ARG A 19 -1.51 18.53 -5.23
C ARG A 19 -0.50 17.44 -4.90
N ARG A 20 -0.36 17.14 -3.61
CA ARG A 20 0.44 16.03 -3.08
C ARG A 20 -0.49 15.03 -2.40
N TYR A 21 -0.36 13.77 -2.80
CA TYR A 21 -0.90 12.64 -2.07
C TYR A 21 0.23 11.95 -1.29
N GLU A 22 -0.06 11.53 -0.07
CA GLU A 22 0.87 10.76 0.76
C GLU A 22 0.11 9.62 1.43
N SER A 23 0.66 8.41 1.39
CA SER A 23 0.09 7.24 2.08
C SER A 23 1.12 6.70 3.06
N ARG A 24 0.71 6.49 4.30
CA ARG A 24 1.52 5.90 5.37
C ARG A 24 0.78 4.71 5.96
N TYR A 25 1.55 3.69 6.31
CA TYR A 25 1.04 2.42 6.82
C TYR A 25 1.79 2.11 8.11
N TYR A 26 1.06 2.12 9.23
CA TYR A 26 1.58 1.79 10.54
C TYR A 26 1.08 0.40 10.92
N TRP A 27 2.01 -0.50 11.24
CA TRP A 27 1.72 -1.91 11.47
C TRP A 27 1.83 -2.23 12.95
N PHE A 28 0.79 -2.86 13.50
CA PHE A 28 0.71 -3.27 14.91
C PHE A 28 0.42 -4.78 15.00
N PRO A 29 1.39 -5.62 14.61
CA PRO A 29 1.24 -7.08 14.63
C PRO A 29 1.09 -7.69 16.03
N GLU A 30 1.52 -6.97 17.06
CA GLU A 30 1.44 -7.36 18.48
C GLU A 30 0.06 -7.17 19.11
N GLU A 31 -0.81 -6.36 18.48
CA GLU A 31 -2.16 -6.10 18.97
C GLU A 31 -3.07 -7.32 18.81
N SER A 32 -4.18 -7.33 19.55
CA SER A 32 -5.20 -8.38 19.47
C SER A 32 -6.58 -7.78 19.15
N PRO A 33 -7.04 -7.84 17.89
CA PRO A 33 -6.41 -8.48 16.73
C PRO A 33 -5.23 -7.67 16.16
N PRO A 34 -4.27 -8.33 15.47
CA PRO A 34 -3.22 -7.65 14.73
C PRO A 34 -3.82 -6.64 13.76
N SER A 35 -3.27 -5.42 13.72
CA SER A 35 -3.90 -4.32 13.01
C SER A 35 -2.91 -3.47 12.19
N CYS A 36 -3.46 -2.70 11.26
CA CYS A 36 -2.74 -1.67 10.52
C CYS A 36 -3.57 -0.39 10.51
N LEU A 37 -2.95 0.72 10.92
CA LEU A 37 -3.51 2.05 10.70
C LEU A 37 -2.95 2.61 9.39
N ILE A 38 -3.83 3.03 8.49
CA ILE A 38 -3.49 3.65 7.23
C ILE A 38 -3.85 5.13 7.33
N GLU A 39 -2.91 6.00 7.03
CA GLU A 39 -3.10 7.45 6.89
C GLU A 39 -2.88 7.80 5.42
N VAL A 40 -3.88 8.37 4.76
CA VAL A 40 -3.73 8.91 3.40
C VAL A 40 -4.14 10.36 3.37
N SER A 41 -3.21 11.24 3.01
CA SER A 41 -3.43 12.68 3.01
C SER A 41 -3.43 13.26 1.60
N GLN A 42 -4.25 14.30 1.42
CA GLN A 42 -4.24 15.18 0.25
C GLN A 42 -3.91 16.59 0.71
N ARG A 43 -2.86 17.16 0.12
CA ARG A 43 -2.46 18.56 0.34
C ARG A 43 -2.42 19.31 -0.99
N ASP A 44 -3.28 20.31 -1.12
CA ASP A 44 -3.27 21.28 -2.21
C ASP A 44 -3.65 22.68 -1.72
N SER A 45 -3.79 23.65 -2.64
CA SER A 45 -4.11 25.04 -2.30
C SER A 45 -5.44 25.23 -1.54
N TYR A 46 -6.34 24.25 -1.59
CA TYR A 46 -7.70 24.31 -1.04
C TYR A 46 -7.96 23.24 0.03
N HIS A 47 -7.23 22.13 -0.02
CA HIS A 47 -7.45 20.96 0.82
C HIS A 47 -6.21 20.66 1.63
N ASP A 48 -6.39 20.54 2.94
CA ASP A 48 -5.50 19.80 3.84
C ASP A 48 -6.40 18.81 4.58
N MET A 49 -6.31 17.56 4.16
CA MET A 49 -7.21 16.51 4.65
C MET A 49 -6.50 15.16 4.69
N SER A 50 -6.88 14.35 5.68
CA SER A 50 -6.35 13.01 5.89
C SER A 50 -7.47 12.02 6.13
N LEU A 51 -7.41 10.88 5.43
CA LEU A 51 -8.24 9.72 5.67
C LEU A 51 -7.46 8.74 6.56
N TYR A 52 -8.08 8.30 7.63
CA TYR A 52 -7.59 7.24 8.49
C TYR A 52 -8.44 5.98 8.31
N MET A 53 -7.78 4.83 8.15
CA MET A 53 -8.45 3.53 8.09
C MET A 53 -7.74 2.55 9.01
N LEU A 54 -8.48 1.95 9.94
CA LEU A 54 -7.97 0.87 10.78
C LEU A 54 -8.35 -0.47 10.16
N ILE A 55 -7.36 -1.32 9.88
CA ILE A 55 -7.54 -2.61 9.22
C ILE A 55 -7.19 -3.74 10.19
N ASN A 56 -8.05 -4.75 10.27
CA ASN A 56 -7.77 -6.01 10.94
C ASN A 56 -6.93 -6.90 10.01
N LEU A 57 -5.68 -7.19 10.37
CA LEU A 57 -4.77 -7.99 9.54
C LEU A 57 -5.12 -9.48 9.54
N SER A 58 -5.88 -9.98 10.53
CA SER A 58 -6.28 -11.39 10.58
C SER A 58 -7.32 -11.77 9.53
N ASN A 59 -8.13 -10.80 9.08
CA ASN A 59 -9.20 -11.04 8.11
C ASN A 59 -9.26 -9.99 6.98
N MET A 60 -8.31 -9.05 6.97
CA MET A 60 -8.20 -7.92 6.04
C MET A 60 -9.43 -7.03 5.99
N LYS A 61 -10.19 -6.92 7.08
CA LYS A 61 -11.39 -6.08 7.11
C LYS A 61 -11.12 -4.70 7.70
N ILE A 62 -11.82 -3.71 7.17
CA ILE A 62 -11.86 -2.36 7.74
C ILE A 62 -12.60 -2.44 9.08
N ILE A 63 -11.93 -2.04 10.16
CA ILE A 63 -12.50 -1.93 11.51
C ILE A 63 -13.14 -0.56 11.69
N ASP A 64 -12.44 0.49 11.25
CA ASP A 64 -12.87 1.87 11.46
C ASP A 64 -12.37 2.78 10.35
N ILE A 65 -13.03 3.93 10.20
CA ILE A 65 -12.71 4.96 9.22
C ILE A 65 -12.98 6.33 9.83
N ASP A 66 -12.01 7.23 9.66
CA ASP A 66 -12.14 8.62 10.09
C ASP A 66 -11.52 9.55 9.04
N VAL A 67 -11.96 10.80 9.03
CA VAL A 67 -11.43 11.82 8.13
C VAL A 67 -11.19 13.11 8.92
N GLU A 68 -9.98 13.61 8.81
CA GLU A 68 -9.56 14.90 9.34
C GLU A 68 -9.54 15.92 8.20
N GLU A 69 -10.20 17.05 8.38
CA GLU A 69 -10.33 18.12 7.39
C GLU A 69 -9.83 19.45 8.00
N ASP A 70 -8.50 19.66 8.00
CA ASP A 70 -7.87 20.86 8.56
C ASP A 70 -8.16 22.12 7.74
N ARG A 71 -8.25 21.97 6.41
CA ARG A 71 -8.63 23.03 5.49
C ARG A 71 -9.46 22.48 4.35
N VAL A 72 -10.66 23.01 4.20
CA VAL A 72 -11.58 22.69 3.10
C VAL A 72 -12.24 23.96 2.55
N PRO A 73 -12.62 23.99 1.27
CA PRO A 73 -13.13 25.20 0.63
C PRO A 73 -14.58 25.56 1.00
N TYR A 74 -15.38 24.61 1.49
CA TYR A 74 -16.81 24.81 1.73
C TYR A 74 -17.25 24.26 3.09
N GLU A 75 -18.19 24.97 3.73
CA GLU A 75 -18.76 24.59 5.04
C GLU A 75 -19.54 23.27 5.01
N THR A 76 -19.94 22.80 3.81
CA THR A 76 -20.67 21.54 3.64
C THR A 76 -19.76 20.32 3.55
N CYS A 77 -18.44 20.49 3.34
CA CYS A 77 -17.48 19.39 3.19
C CYS A 77 -17.47 18.40 4.38
N PRO A 78 -17.48 18.84 5.66
CA PRO A 78 -17.45 17.93 6.80
C PRO A 78 -18.66 16.99 6.90
N ASN A 79 -19.77 17.32 6.24
CA ASN A 79 -20.96 16.47 6.26
C ASN A 79 -20.79 15.16 5.47
N ALA A 80 -19.81 15.10 4.55
CA ALA A 80 -19.58 13.93 3.71
C ALA A 80 -18.99 12.74 4.50
N ILE A 81 -18.30 12.98 5.62
CA ILE A 81 -17.53 11.96 6.35
C ILE A 81 -18.40 10.81 6.84
N LYS A 82 -19.57 11.14 7.43
CA LYS A 82 -20.51 10.14 7.98
C LYS A 82 -20.99 9.13 6.94
N THR A 83 -20.92 9.48 5.66
CA THR A 83 -21.40 8.63 4.58
C THR A 83 -20.48 7.48 4.26
N TYR A 84 -19.25 7.41 4.80
CA TYR A 84 -18.29 6.35 4.50
C TYR A 84 -18.28 5.18 5.50
N SER A 85 -19.08 5.26 6.56
CA SER A 85 -19.20 4.20 7.57
C SER A 85 -19.67 2.85 7.01
N TYR A 86 -20.32 2.82 5.83
CA TYR A 86 -20.70 1.58 5.14
C TYR A 86 -19.50 0.71 4.72
N LEU A 87 -18.29 1.26 4.73
CA LEU A 87 -17.06 0.51 4.44
C LEU A 87 -16.58 -0.31 5.64
N ILE A 88 -17.07 -0.03 6.86
CA ILE A 88 -16.72 -0.82 8.04
C ILE A 88 -17.21 -2.27 7.84
N GLY A 89 -16.31 -3.22 8.10
CA GLY A 89 -16.54 -4.65 7.90
C GLY A 89 -16.25 -5.15 6.49
N GLU A 90 -16.00 -4.25 5.53
CA GLU A 90 -15.59 -4.60 4.18
C GLU A 90 -14.14 -5.02 4.11
N GLU A 91 -13.82 -5.82 3.10
CA GLU A 91 -12.46 -6.26 2.85
C GLU A 91 -11.63 -5.14 2.21
N MET A 92 -10.43 -4.92 2.76
CA MET A 92 -9.43 -3.98 2.27
C MET A 92 -8.85 -4.48 0.94
N SER A 93 -9.62 -4.27 -0.13
CA SER A 93 -9.33 -4.69 -1.49
C SER A 93 -9.79 -3.62 -2.45
N TYR A 94 -8.88 -3.14 -3.29
CA TYR A 94 -9.17 -2.10 -4.28
C TYR A 94 -10.44 -2.40 -5.08
N GLY A 95 -10.55 -3.60 -5.67
CA GLY A 95 -11.70 -3.96 -6.49
C GLY A 95 -13.03 -4.01 -5.73
N LYS A 96 -13.01 -4.36 -4.43
CA LYS A 96 -14.23 -4.42 -3.59
C LYS A 96 -14.65 -3.04 -3.13
N ILE A 97 -13.70 -2.22 -2.66
CA ILE A 97 -13.96 -0.85 -2.21
C ILE A 97 -14.49 0.00 -3.38
N MET A 98 -13.85 -0.08 -4.56
CA MET A 98 -14.26 0.74 -5.72
C MET A 98 -15.67 0.43 -6.24
N ARG A 99 -16.16 -0.80 -6.05
CA ARG A 99 -17.54 -1.19 -6.44
C ARG A 99 -18.60 -0.68 -5.45
N LYS A 100 -18.18 -0.19 -4.29
CA LYS A 100 -19.07 0.32 -3.23
C LYS A 100 -19.06 1.83 -3.14
N PHE A 101 -18.43 2.53 -4.09
CA PHE A 101 -18.57 3.97 -4.15
C PHE A 101 -20.05 4.32 -4.35
N PRO A 102 -20.59 5.28 -3.59
CA PRO A 102 -22.02 5.56 -3.63
C PRO A 102 -22.40 5.94 -5.06
N GLU A 103 -23.41 5.24 -5.60
CA GLU A 103 -23.98 5.57 -6.92
C GLU A 103 -24.52 7.00 -6.91
N ASP A 104 -25.05 7.43 -5.76
CA ASP A 104 -25.44 8.80 -5.50
C ASP A 104 -24.23 9.65 -5.02
N ARG A 105 -23.67 10.41 -5.95
CA ARG A 105 -22.53 11.31 -5.69
C ARG A 105 -22.89 12.52 -4.84
N THR A 106 -24.17 12.73 -4.50
CA THR A 106 -24.60 13.86 -3.67
C THR A 106 -24.38 13.63 -2.17
N ALA A 107 -24.12 12.38 -1.76
CA ALA A 107 -23.85 12.02 -0.38
C ALA A 107 -22.34 11.97 -0.04
N GLY A 108 -21.45 11.84 -1.04
CA GLY A 108 -20.02 11.62 -0.81
C GLY A 108 -19.13 12.83 -1.11
N CYS A 109 -17.82 12.65 -0.91
CA CYS A 109 -16.79 13.61 -1.30
C CYS A 109 -15.86 12.98 -2.35
N LEU A 110 -15.64 13.68 -3.47
CA LEU A 110 -14.71 13.24 -4.49
C LEU A 110 -13.29 13.03 -3.92
N HIS A 111 -12.83 13.92 -3.04
CA HIS A 111 -11.49 13.85 -2.49
C HIS A 111 -11.34 12.69 -1.49
N ILE A 112 -12.35 12.40 -0.66
CA ILE A 112 -12.34 11.19 0.18
C ILE A 112 -12.29 9.92 -0.70
N ASN A 113 -13.01 9.89 -1.83
CA ASN A 113 -12.92 8.78 -2.79
C ASN A 113 -11.50 8.62 -3.39
N GLU A 114 -10.81 9.72 -3.69
CA GLU A 114 -9.42 9.71 -4.15
C GLU A 114 -8.47 9.19 -3.06
N LEU A 115 -8.67 9.57 -1.79
CA LEU A 115 -7.90 9.04 -0.66
C LEU A 115 -8.13 7.54 -0.46
N LEU A 116 -9.38 7.07 -0.54
CA LEU A 116 -9.74 5.65 -0.47
C LEU A 116 -9.09 4.83 -1.60
N GLN A 117 -9.07 5.38 -2.82
CA GLN A 117 -8.37 4.77 -3.96
C GLN A 117 -6.90 4.58 -3.67
N ASN A 118 -6.22 5.64 -3.21
CA ASN A 118 -4.79 5.58 -2.88
C ASN A 118 -4.50 4.60 -1.74
N ALA A 119 -5.33 4.58 -0.69
CA ALA A 119 -5.22 3.63 0.42
C ALA A 119 -5.28 2.19 -0.10
N ALA A 120 -6.32 1.86 -0.86
CA ALA A 120 -6.60 0.50 -1.33
C ALA A 120 -5.65 0.02 -2.43
N GLN A 121 -5.20 0.92 -3.31
CA GLN A 121 -4.29 0.57 -4.41
C GLN A 121 -2.90 0.19 -3.90
N SER A 122 -2.40 0.92 -2.90
CA SER A 122 -1.04 0.74 -2.38
C SER A 122 -0.94 -0.29 -1.25
N PHE A 123 -2.06 -0.66 -0.63
CA PHE A 123 -2.09 -1.52 0.55
C PHE A 123 -1.45 -2.90 0.34
N SER A 124 -1.74 -3.59 -0.75
CA SER A 124 -1.15 -4.91 -1.04
C SER A 124 0.38 -4.86 -1.15
N SER A 125 0.91 -3.81 -1.78
CA SER A 125 2.35 -3.60 -1.89
C SER A 125 2.96 -3.26 -0.54
N ALA A 126 2.35 -2.35 0.22
CA ALA A 126 2.80 -1.98 1.55
C ALA A 126 2.84 -3.19 2.51
N TYR A 127 1.80 -4.03 2.48
CA TYR A 127 1.73 -5.24 3.29
C TYR A 127 2.79 -6.26 2.87
N ALA A 128 3.07 -6.40 1.57
CA ALA A 128 4.15 -7.26 1.09
C ALA A 128 5.54 -6.82 1.60
N PHE A 129 5.79 -5.50 1.65
CA PHE A 129 7.02 -4.95 2.24
C PHE A 129 7.12 -5.26 3.73
N PHE A 130 6.03 -5.07 4.48
CA PHE A 130 5.98 -5.43 5.90
C PHE A 130 6.29 -6.92 6.14
N LEU A 131 5.70 -7.81 5.34
CA LEU A 131 5.98 -9.24 5.42
C LEU A 131 7.42 -9.58 5.05
N LYS A 132 7.97 -8.93 4.02
CA LYS A 132 9.39 -9.08 3.65
C LYS A 132 10.29 -8.70 4.81
N GLU A 133 10.08 -7.53 5.41
CA GLU A 133 10.92 -7.02 6.49
C GLU A 133 11.01 -7.99 7.67
N ARG A 134 9.91 -8.68 7.99
CA ARG A 134 9.84 -9.64 9.11
C ARG A 134 10.41 -11.01 8.81
N ASN A 135 10.34 -11.48 7.56
CA ASN A 135 10.56 -12.88 7.22
C ASN A 135 11.72 -13.12 6.25
N PHE A 136 12.15 -12.10 5.51
CA PHE A 136 13.21 -12.23 4.52
C PHE A 136 14.60 -12.20 5.19
N PRO A 137 15.54 -13.09 4.81
CA PRO A 137 16.85 -13.15 5.45
C PRO A 137 17.59 -11.80 5.37
N PRO A 138 18.00 -11.21 6.51
CA PRO A 138 18.60 -9.88 6.53
C PRO A 138 19.84 -9.72 5.66
N GLU A 139 20.66 -10.77 5.57
CA GLU A 139 21.89 -10.82 4.78
C GLU A 139 21.66 -10.77 3.26
N LEU A 140 20.44 -11.09 2.82
CA LEU A 140 20.01 -11.02 1.42
C LEU A 140 19.23 -9.75 1.10
N ASP A 141 18.79 -8.99 2.12
CA ASP A 141 17.89 -7.84 1.98
C ASP A 141 18.64 -6.58 1.52
N GLU A 142 18.21 -6.01 0.39
CA GLU A 142 18.74 -4.78 -0.17
C GLU A 142 18.50 -3.53 0.69
N TYR A 143 17.52 -3.56 1.61
CA TYR A 143 17.23 -2.44 2.50
C TYR A 143 18.04 -2.48 3.80
N ARG A 144 18.69 -3.61 4.12
CA ARG A 144 19.45 -3.79 5.37
C ARG A 144 20.95 -3.65 5.13
N MET A 145 21.40 -2.40 4.99
CA MET A 145 22.77 -2.03 4.56
C MET A 145 23.92 -2.66 5.36
N TYR A 146 23.70 -3.07 6.61
CA TYR A 146 24.74 -3.59 7.51
C TYR A 146 24.64 -5.09 7.82
N ALA A 147 23.68 -5.82 7.23
CA ALA A 147 23.53 -7.24 7.47
C ALA A 147 24.29 -8.07 6.43
N GLY A 148 25.24 -8.94 6.80
CA GLY A 148 25.92 -9.85 5.86
C GLY A 148 27.03 -9.23 5.00
N THR A 149 27.62 -10.03 4.10
CA THR A 149 28.86 -9.70 3.36
C THR A 149 28.65 -9.39 1.87
N LEU A 150 27.44 -9.60 1.34
CA LEU A 150 27.13 -9.34 -0.07
C LEU A 150 27.08 -7.83 -0.37
N ASP A 151 27.50 -7.45 -1.58
CA ASP A 151 27.36 -6.08 -2.06
C ASP A 151 25.90 -5.71 -2.39
N ALA A 152 25.61 -4.41 -2.44
CA ALA A 152 24.26 -3.91 -2.64
C ALA A 152 23.62 -4.30 -3.98
N LYS A 153 24.42 -4.49 -5.05
CA LYS A 153 23.89 -4.89 -6.36
C LYS A 153 23.45 -6.35 -6.32
N SER A 154 24.28 -7.23 -5.74
CA SER A 154 23.94 -8.65 -5.60
C SER A 154 22.66 -8.86 -4.78
N ARG A 155 22.51 -8.13 -3.67
CA ARG A 155 21.28 -8.17 -2.85
C ARG A 155 20.04 -7.73 -3.62
N ARG A 156 20.14 -6.62 -4.38
CA ARG A 156 19.02 -6.15 -5.22
C ARG A 156 18.61 -7.20 -6.25
N GLU A 157 19.56 -7.90 -6.86
CA GLU A 157 19.23 -8.96 -7.81
C GLU A 157 18.59 -10.18 -7.13
N ILE A 158 19.09 -10.62 -5.97
CA ILE A 158 18.47 -11.69 -5.18
C ILE A 158 17.05 -11.30 -4.76
N GLY A 159 16.88 -10.12 -4.17
CA GLY A 159 15.60 -9.55 -3.79
C GLY A 159 14.64 -9.48 -4.99
N ARG A 160 15.11 -9.03 -6.16
CA ARG A 160 14.33 -8.99 -7.39
C ARG A 160 13.80 -10.36 -7.79
N HIS A 161 14.64 -11.40 -7.76
CA HIS A 161 14.21 -12.77 -8.08
C HIS A 161 13.25 -13.34 -7.02
N TRP A 162 13.45 -12.99 -5.76
CA TRP A 162 12.53 -13.36 -4.69
C TRP A 162 11.14 -12.73 -4.88
N TRP A 163 11.07 -11.42 -5.16
CA TRP A 163 9.83 -10.71 -5.48
C TRP A 163 9.10 -11.38 -6.66
N MET A 164 9.83 -11.84 -7.68
CA MET A 164 9.28 -12.51 -8.86
C MET A 164 8.73 -13.92 -8.62
N LYS A 165 8.88 -14.48 -7.42
CA LYS A 165 8.21 -15.74 -7.05
C LYS A 165 6.70 -15.60 -7.04
N ASP A 166 6.19 -14.39 -6.75
CA ASP A 166 4.78 -14.12 -6.71
C ASP A 166 4.25 -13.74 -8.10
N LYS A 167 3.19 -14.45 -8.53
CA LYS A 167 2.60 -14.28 -9.86
C LYS A 167 2.12 -12.85 -10.14
N GLY A 168 1.66 -12.13 -9.11
CA GLY A 168 1.22 -10.74 -9.24
C GLY A 168 2.36 -9.75 -9.44
N VAL A 169 3.59 -10.12 -9.07
CA VAL A 169 4.79 -9.27 -9.22
C VAL A 169 5.55 -9.63 -10.48
N ARG A 170 5.63 -10.92 -10.81
CA ARG A 170 6.25 -11.37 -12.06
C ARG A 170 5.55 -10.75 -13.27
N ASN A 171 6.32 -10.11 -14.14
CA ASN A 171 5.86 -9.36 -15.31
C ASN A 171 4.98 -8.14 -14.99
N SER A 172 5.00 -7.63 -13.74
CA SER A 172 4.27 -6.41 -13.37
C SER A 172 4.92 -5.13 -13.89
N CYS A 173 6.23 -5.14 -14.16
CA CYS A 173 6.97 -4.05 -14.77
C CYS A 173 8.19 -4.56 -15.55
N HIS A 174 8.89 -3.66 -16.24
CA HIS A 174 10.10 -3.99 -17.00
C HIS A 174 11.13 -4.72 -16.14
N SER A 175 11.45 -4.20 -14.95
CA SER A 175 12.46 -4.79 -14.05
C SER A 175 12.07 -6.17 -13.49
N PHE A 176 10.78 -6.43 -13.32
CA PHE A 176 10.27 -7.73 -12.87
C PHE A 176 9.83 -8.63 -14.04
N SER A 177 10.28 -8.35 -15.26
CA SER A 177 10.06 -9.20 -16.43
C SER A 177 10.83 -10.52 -16.31
N SER A 178 10.19 -11.63 -16.70
CA SER A 178 10.84 -12.94 -16.75
C SER A 178 12.04 -12.99 -17.71
N GLN A 179 12.18 -12.02 -18.62
CA GLN A 179 13.36 -11.88 -19.49
C GLN A 179 14.65 -11.57 -18.72
N HIS A 180 14.51 -11.05 -17.50
CA HIS A 180 15.64 -10.74 -16.63
C HIS A 180 15.86 -11.82 -15.55
N GLU A 181 15.13 -12.94 -15.56
CA GLU A 181 15.40 -14.06 -14.63
C GLU A 181 16.67 -14.81 -15.04
N THR A 182 17.47 -15.16 -14.03
CA THR A 182 18.62 -16.07 -14.17
C THR A 182 18.32 -17.39 -13.43
N PRO A 183 18.67 -18.55 -14.01
CA PRO A 183 18.46 -19.85 -13.35
C PRO A 183 19.12 -19.96 -11.96
N GLU A 184 20.30 -19.38 -11.81
CA GLU A 184 21.11 -19.44 -10.59
C GLU A 184 20.41 -18.76 -9.41
N LEU A 185 19.99 -17.50 -9.61
CA LEU A 185 19.30 -16.74 -8.57
C LEU A 185 17.90 -17.30 -8.28
N LYS A 186 17.24 -17.86 -9.29
CA LYS A 186 15.95 -18.53 -9.13
C LYS A 186 16.04 -19.74 -8.22
N GLU A 187 17.06 -20.58 -8.39
CA GLU A 187 17.27 -21.73 -7.50
C GLU A 187 17.67 -21.26 -6.09
N GLN A 188 18.48 -20.20 -5.99
CA GLN A 188 18.87 -19.62 -4.69
C GLN A 188 17.67 -19.13 -3.86
N VAL A 189 16.68 -18.47 -4.46
CA VAL A 189 15.51 -17.94 -3.73
C VAL A 189 14.37 -18.94 -3.57
N LYS A 190 14.43 -20.08 -4.25
CA LYS A 190 13.41 -21.15 -4.22
C LYS A 190 13.02 -21.62 -2.80
N PRO A 191 13.95 -21.87 -1.85
CA PRO A 191 13.60 -22.34 -0.51
C PRO A 191 12.91 -21.30 0.38
N LEU A 192 13.03 -20.00 0.06
CA LEU A 192 12.42 -18.93 0.85
C LEU A 192 10.89 -18.91 0.67
N ASP A 193 10.10 -18.42 1.63
CA ASP A 193 8.66 -18.24 1.37
C ASP A 193 8.44 -17.11 0.35
N SER A 194 7.43 -17.23 -0.52
CA SER A 194 6.94 -16.11 -1.32
C SER A 194 5.97 -15.25 -0.50
N ILE A 195 5.64 -14.04 -0.95
CA ILE A 195 4.68 -13.15 -0.27
C ILE A 195 3.32 -13.82 -0.13
N THR A 196 2.83 -14.43 -1.19
CA THR A 196 1.56 -15.18 -1.17
C THR A 196 1.61 -16.30 -0.13
N ALA A 197 2.73 -17.03 -0.03
CA ALA A 197 2.89 -18.08 0.96
C ALA A 197 2.88 -17.51 2.39
N MET A 198 3.58 -16.41 2.64
CA MET A 198 3.59 -15.72 3.93
C MET A 198 2.20 -15.21 4.32
N MET A 199 1.50 -14.54 3.41
CA MET A 199 0.11 -14.10 3.62
C MET A 199 -0.80 -15.27 4.01
N VAL A 200 -0.71 -16.40 3.32
CA VAL A 200 -1.52 -17.59 3.63
C VAL A 200 -1.21 -18.14 5.02
N LYS A 201 0.05 -18.10 5.47
CA LYS A 201 0.44 -18.53 6.81
C LYS A 201 -0.17 -17.63 7.89
N GLU A 202 -0.09 -16.31 7.71
CA GLU A 202 -0.72 -15.32 8.62
C GLU A 202 -2.24 -15.56 8.75
N PHE A 203 -2.94 -15.78 7.63
CA PHE A 203 -4.39 -16.06 7.65
C PHE A 203 -4.77 -17.41 8.25
N ARG A 204 -3.88 -18.40 8.21
CA ARG A 204 -4.13 -19.73 8.79
C ARG A 204 -3.79 -19.77 10.28
N GLY A 205 -2.76 -19.04 10.71
CA GLY A 205 -2.44 -18.85 12.13
C GLY A 205 -3.61 -18.22 12.88
N SER A 206 -4.14 -17.12 12.33
CA SER A 206 -5.27 -16.40 12.93
C SER A 206 -6.58 -17.20 13.03
N ARG A 207 -6.73 -18.29 12.25
CA ARG A 207 -7.87 -19.22 12.36
C ARG A 207 -7.68 -20.26 13.45
N LYS A 208 -6.46 -20.77 13.65
CA LYS A 208 -6.18 -21.77 14.69
C LYS A 208 -6.29 -21.19 16.10
N ASP A 209 -5.96 -19.92 16.27
CA ASP A 209 -6.13 -19.21 17.54
C ASP A 209 -7.60 -18.96 17.89
N ARG A 210 -8.52 -19.06 16.91
CA ARG A 210 -9.98 -19.01 17.12
C ARG A 210 -10.61 -20.36 17.47
N GLU A 211 -9.89 -21.45 17.22
CA GLU A 211 -10.36 -22.84 17.46
C GLU A 211 -9.72 -23.48 18.70
N SER A 212 -8.89 -22.73 19.43
CA SER A 212 -8.34 -23.17 20.71
C SER A 212 -9.30 -22.74 21.84
N PRO A 213 -9.85 -23.68 22.63
CA PRO A 213 -10.85 -23.40 23.66
C PRO A 213 -10.33 -22.61 24.85
#